data_AF-A0A936MVL7-F1
#
_entry.id   AF-A0A936MVL7-F1
#
_cell.length_a   1.000
_cell.length_b   1.000
_cell.length_c   1.000
_cell.angle_alpha   90.00
_cell.angle_beta   90.00
_cell.angle_gamma   90.00
#
_symmetry.space_group_name_H-M   'P 1'
#
loop_
_entity.id
_entity.type
_entity.pdbx_description
1 polymer ?
#
loop_
_entity_poly.entity_id
_entity_poly.type
_entity_poly.pdbx_seq_one_letter_code
_entity_poly.pdbx_strand_id
1 'polypeptide(L)'
;MFRRTFSVPKHAASALKTMLPEDLVKRIKWDKLRSKSGSFSDAKLTNRYSDVLFEVEIDDDLAFIYVLYEHKSEPEKWTLLQLLEYMVRIWRAYLRERGGKKVDRLPIILPVVLHHGQAGWTAARRFIEYFGSLEASLRPYVPNFAILLDDVGKVNPDDLLARPLTAEAKVVLLCLLLGRTPERLFEELPKWHEPLSEVWREQDGALVFSAVIVYMNQVARIPEEEITMALQHSLKLTPAEEIFFADEVLRQRALRKGLREGRREGRREGQQELLLKLLRQRFGELPTEATATIQAATLAELEDMGLRVLNAATLEDVLGKPAQKRK
;
A
#
# COMPACT_ATOMS: atom_id res chain seq x y z
N MET A 1 6.88 -0.48 0.47
CA MET A 1 7.47 -1.82 0.30
C MET A 1 6.41 -2.83 -0.12
N PHE A 2 5.54 -3.29 0.78
CA PHE A 2 4.60 -4.38 0.51
C PHE A 2 3.74 -4.21 -0.77
N ARG A 3 2.95 -3.12 -0.87
CA ARG A 3 2.08 -2.88 -2.04
C ARG A 3 2.86 -2.87 -3.35
N ARG A 4 4.08 -2.33 -3.35
CA ARG A 4 4.96 -2.29 -4.54
C ARG A 4 5.25 -3.71 -5.01
N THR A 5 5.77 -4.55 -4.13
CA THR A 5 6.13 -5.94 -4.43
C THR A 5 4.92 -6.73 -4.92
N PHE A 6 3.83 -6.73 -4.16
CA PHE A 6 2.65 -7.52 -4.50
C PHE A 6 1.72 -6.88 -5.53
N SER A 7 2.05 -5.71 -6.08
CA SER A 7 1.42 -5.20 -7.31
C SER A 7 2.03 -5.82 -8.57
N VAL A 8 3.23 -6.40 -8.47
CA VAL A 8 3.89 -7.09 -9.59
C VAL A 8 3.30 -8.51 -9.72
N PRO A 9 2.79 -8.89 -10.91
CA PRO A 9 2.16 -10.20 -11.11
C PRO A 9 3.03 -11.40 -10.70
N LYS A 10 4.35 -11.35 -10.92
CA LYS A 10 5.26 -12.47 -10.56
C LYS A 10 5.25 -12.77 -9.06
N HIS A 11 5.30 -11.72 -8.23
CA HIS A 11 5.31 -11.85 -6.77
C HIS A 11 3.93 -12.25 -6.25
N ALA A 12 2.87 -11.60 -6.75
CA ALA A 12 1.49 -11.94 -6.41
C ALA A 12 1.14 -13.38 -6.78
N ALA A 13 1.47 -13.84 -7.99
CA ALA A 13 1.24 -15.22 -8.42
C ALA A 13 1.94 -16.22 -7.49
N SER A 14 3.19 -15.95 -7.09
CA SER A 14 3.92 -16.84 -6.18
C SER A 14 3.21 -17.01 -4.84
N ALA A 15 2.65 -15.94 -4.26
CA ALA A 15 1.90 -16.02 -3.01
C ALA A 15 0.49 -16.62 -3.19
N LEU A 16 -0.23 -16.23 -4.24
CA LEU A 16 -1.58 -16.75 -4.50
C LEU A 16 -1.56 -18.28 -4.68
N LYS A 17 -0.55 -18.82 -5.38
CA LYS A 17 -0.38 -20.26 -5.56
C LYS A 17 -0.21 -21.03 -4.25
N THR A 18 0.33 -20.42 -3.20
CA THR A 18 0.48 -21.10 -1.89
C THR A 18 -0.80 -21.07 -1.06
N MET A 19 -1.75 -20.19 -1.40
CA MET A 19 -3.00 -20.00 -0.65
C MET A 19 -4.18 -20.74 -1.28
N LEU A 20 -4.13 -20.95 -2.59
CA LEU A 20 -5.22 -21.51 -3.37
C LEU A 20 -5.22 -23.04 -3.28
N PRO A 21 -6.41 -23.67 -3.26
CA PRO A 21 -6.55 -25.10 -3.50
C PRO A 21 -5.88 -25.54 -4.81
N GLU A 22 -5.29 -26.74 -4.84
CA GLU A 22 -4.49 -27.22 -5.98
C GLU A 22 -5.30 -27.28 -7.28
N ASP A 23 -6.58 -27.64 -7.20
CA ASP A 23 -7.50 -27.65 -8.33
C ASP A 23 -7.68 -26.25 -8.92
N LEU A 24 -7.83 -25.22 -8.08
CA LEU A 24 -7.97 -23.85 -8.53
C LEU A 24 -6.66 -23.29 -9.10
N VAL A 25 -5.50 -23.67 -8.53
CA VAL A 25 -4.18 -23.31 -9.07
C VAL A 25 -4.01 -23.81 -10.51
N LYS A 26 -4.50 -25.02 -10.83
CA LYS A 26 -4.41 -25.61 -12.17
C LYS A 26 -5.33 -24.95 -13.20
N ARG A 27 -6.46 -24.39 -12.76
CA ARG A 27 -7.46 -23.73 -13.63
C ARG A 27 -7.10 -22.29 -13.98
N ILE A 28 -6.34 -21.61 -13.13
CA ILE A 28 -5.89 -20.23 -13.35
C ILE A 28 -4.75 -20.18 -14.37
N LYS A 29 -4.90 -19.36 -15.41
CA LYS A 29 -3.84 -19.09 -16.39
C LYS A 29 -2.89 -18.01 -15.89
N TRP A 30 -1.88 -18.43 -15.11
CA TRP A 30 -0.94 -17.53 -14.43
C TRP A 30 -0.12 -16.64 -15.35
N ASP A 31 0.17 -17.09 -16.57
CA ASP A 31 0.85 -16.33 -17.63
C ASP A 31 0.02 -15.13 -18.11
N LYS A 32 -1.30 -15.14 -17.88
CA LYS A 32 -2.24 -14.06 -18.19
C LYS A 32 -2.58 -13.17 -16.99
N LEU A 33 -1.98 -13.39 -15.81
CA LEU A 33 -2.20 -12.53 -14.64
C LEU A 33 -1.65 -11.12 -14.91
N ARG A 34 -2.52 -10.10 -14.85
CA ARG A 34 -2.14 -8.69 -15.08
C ARG A 34 -2.69 -7.80 -13.98
N SER A 35 -1.88 -6.87 -13.51
CA SER A 35 -2.32 -5.86 -12.54
C SER A 35 -3.21 -4.83 -13.25
N LYS A 36 -4.44 -4.65 -12.77
CA LYS A 36 -5.32 -3.54 -13.16
C LYS A 36 -5.00 -2.38 -12.23
N SER A 37 -4.35 -1.35 -12.75
CA SER A 37 -4.17 -0.10 -12.02
C SER A 37 -5.55 0.47 -11.68
N GLY A 38 -5.74 0.88 -10.42
CA GLY A 38 -7.04 1.18 -9.82
C GLY A 38 -7.76 2.40 -10.39
N SER A 39 -8.20 2.34 -11.63
CA SER A 39 -9.17 3.25 -12.24
C SER A 39 -10.60 2.89 -11.78
N PHE A 40 -10.80 2.84 -10.47
CA PHE A 40 -12.11 3.13 -9.89
C PHE A 40 -12.05 4.60 -9.49
N SER A 41 -12.50 5.44 -10.40
CA SER A 41 -12.71 6.88 -10.24
C SER A 41 -13.80 7.17 -9.20
N ASP A 42 -13.58 6.76 -7.96
CA ASP A 42 -14.34 7.18 -6.79
C ASP A 42 -13.32 7.76 -5.80
N ALA A 43 -13.14 9.08 -5.86
CA ALA A 43 -12.18 9.85 -5.05
C ALA A 43 -12.37 9.70 -3.53
N LYS A 44 -13.39 8.96 -3.08
CA LYS A 44 -13.66 8.64 -1.67
C LYS A 44 -13.02 7.34 -1.18
N LEU A 45 -12.50 6.49 -2.07
CA LEU A 45 -11.84 5.22 -1.70
C LEU A 45 -10.32 5.33 -1.54
N THR A 46 -9.74 6.39 -2.08
CA THR A 46 -8.30 6.53 -2.33
C THR A 46 -7.45 6.75 -1.09
N ASN A 47 -8.04 6.83 0.11
CA ASN A 47 -7.31 7.22 1.32
C ASN A 47 -7.14 6.11 2.36
N ARG A 48 -7.55 4.87 2.09
CA ARG A 48 -7.49 3.81 3.12
C ARG A 48 -6.86 2.49 2.74
N TYR A 49 -6.72 2.14 1.45
CA TYR A 49 -6.43 0.74 1.11
C TYR A 49 -5.17 0.58 0.26
N SER A 50 -4.28 -0.26 0.76
CA SER A 50 -3.31 -0.97 -0.05
C SER A 50 -4.06 -2.15 -0.63
N ASP A 51 -4.82 -1.95 -1.68
CA ASP A 51 -5.49 -3.02 -2.40
C ASP A 51 -4.92 -3.14 -3.81
N VAL A 52 -5.01 -4.35 -4.37
CA VAL A 52 -4.59 -4.63 -5.74
C VAL A 52 -5.64 -5.50 -6.41
N LEU A 53 -6.01 -5.11 -7.62
CA LEU A 53 -6.89 -5.90 -8.48
C LEU A 53 -6.04 -6.52 -9.59
N PHE A 54 -6.18 -7.83 -9.77
CA PHE A 54 -5.64 -8.54 -10.91
C PHE A 54 -6.75 -9.00 -11.84
N GLU A 55 -6.48 -8.91 -13.13
CA GLU A 55 -7.22 -9.57 -14.18
C GLU A 55 -6.50 -10.87 -14.55
N VAL A 56 -7.26 -11.95 -14.79
CA VAL A 56 -6.75 -13.27 -15.17
C VAL A 56 -7.81 -14.05 -15.93
N GLU A 57 -7.45 -15.23 -16.43
CA GLU A 57 -8.40 -16.22 -16.95
C GLU A 57 -8.45 -17.45 -16.04
N ILE A 58 -9.65 -17.99 -15.84
CA ILE A 58 -9.92 -19.28 -15.20
C ILE A 58 -10.74 -20.10 -16.19
N ASP A 59 -10.19 -21.22 -16.68
CA ASP A 59 -10.82 -22.04 -17.73
C ASP A 59 -11.32 -21.21 -18.94
N ASP A 60 -10.47 -20.32 -19.46
CA ASP A 60 -10.76 -19.41 -20.60
C ASP A 60 -11.75 -18.27 -20.31
N ASP A 61 -12.41 -18.28 -19.15
CA ASP A 61 -13.29 -17.18 -18.73
C ASP A 61 -12.52 -16.08 -17.99
N LEU A 62 -12.87 -14.82 -18.30
CA LEU A 62 -12.36 -13.66 -17.59
C LEU A 62 -12.71 -13.76 -16.09
N ALA A 63 -11.70 -13.59 -15.25
CA ALA A 63 -11.85 -13.55 -13.80
C ALA A 63 -10.98 -12.44 -13.21
N PHE A 64 -11.29 -12.10 -11.97
CA PHE A 64 -10.51 -11.16 -11.18
C PHE A 64 -10.02 -11.79 -9.89
N ILE A 65 -8.85 -11.34 -9.42
CA ILE A 65 -8.36 -11.62 -8.08
C ILE A 65 -8.23 -10.28 -7.38
N TYR A 66 -9.05 -10.06 -6.35
CA TYR A 66 -9.01 -8.84 -5.56
C TYR A 66 -8.31 -9.12 -4.25
N VAL A 67 -7.15 -8.48 -4.05
CA VAL A 67 -6.31 -8.68 -2.88
C VAL A 67 -6.43 -7.48 -1.97
N LEU A 68 -6.99 -7.69 -0.78
CA LEU A 68 -7.06 -6.74 0.31
C LEU A 68 -5.89 -6.98 1.26
N TYR A 69 -5.02 -5.98 1.42
CA TYR A 69 -3.92 -6.03 2.37
C TYR A 69 -4.35 -5.36 3.67
N GLU A 70 -4.53 -6.16 4.71
CA GLU A 70 -4.94 -5.67 6.02
C GLU A 70 -3.70 -5.20 6.80
N HIS A 71 -3.49 -3.88 6.84
CA HIS A 71 -2.37 -3.28 7.58
C HIS A 71 -2.63 -3.12 9.08
N LYS A 72 -3.89 -3.27 9.51
CA LYS A 72 -4.28 -3.16 10.91
C LYS A 72 -3.83 -4.39 11.70
N SER A 73 -3.51 -4.17 12.96
CA SER A 73 -3.11 -5.23 13.89
C SER A 73 -4.28 -6.14 14.30
N GLU A 74 -5.51 -5.65 14.17
CA GLU A 74 -6.75 -6.37 14.45
C GLU A 74 -7.62 -6.42 13.19
N PRO A 75 -8.17 -7.60 12.82
CA PRO A 75 -9.14 -7.71 11.73
C PRO A 75 -10.35 -6.80 11.97
N GLU A 76 -10.72 -6.02 10.95
CA GLU A 76 -11.96 -5.25 11.04
C GLU A 76 -13.16 -6.19 11.04
N LYS A 77 -14.09 -6.01 12.00
CA LYS A 77 -15.30 -6.84 12.11
C LYS A 77 -16.04 -6.98 10.77
N TRP A 78 -16.06 -5.91 9.96
CA TRP A 78 -16.84 -5.82 8.72
C TRP A 78 -16.00 -5.93 7.44
N THR A 79 -14.80 -6.51 7.48
CA THR A 79 -13.94 -6.70 6.28
C THR A 79 -14.69 -7.36 5.12
N LEU A 80 -15.53 -8.37 5.37
CA LEU A 80 -16.26 -9.05 4.27
C LEU A 80 -17.38 -8.17 3.69
N LEU A 81 -17.97 -7.25 4.47
CA LEU A 81 -18.90 -6.26 3.94
C LEU A 81 -18.19 -5.28 3.01
N GLN A 82 -17.00 -4.85 3.40
CA GLN A 82 -16.15 -4.02 2.59
C GLN A 82 -15.72 -4.73 1.29
N LEU A 83 -15.33 -6.01 1.36
CA LEU A 83 -15.01 -6.83 0.18
C LEU A 83 -16.20 -6.93 -0.78
N LEU A 84 -17.41 -7.12 -0.25
CA LEU A 84 -18.62 -7.13 -1.09
C LEU A 84 -18.83 -5.79 -1.81
N GLU A 85 -18.61 -4.66 -1.13
CA GLU A 85 -18.66 -3.32 -1.75
C GLU A 85 -17.67 -3.21 -2.92
N TYR A 86 -16.45 -3.71 -2.76
CA TYR A 86 -15.46 -3.73 -3.85
C TYR A 86 -15.84 -4.66 -4.99
N MET A 87 -16.30 -5.88 -4.69
CA MET A 87 -16.75 -6.82 -5.71
C MET A 87 -17.84 -6.21 -6.58
N VAL A 88 -18.83 -5.55 -5.96
CA VAL A 88 -19.89 -4.81 -6.68
C VAL A 88 -19.31 -3.67 -7.52
N ARG A 89 -18.33 -2.92 -7.00
CA ARG A 89 -17.67 -1.86 -7.79
C ARG A 89 -16.92 -2.42 -8.99
N ILE A 90 -16.19 -3.51 -8.83
CA ILE A 90 -15.46 -4.22 -9.89
C ILE A 90 -16.43 -4.66 -10.98
N TRP A 91 -17.51 -5.35 -10.62
CA TRP A 91 -18.53 -5.75 -11.58
C TRP A 91 -19.19 -4.55 -12.28
N ARG A 92 -19.48 -3.45 -11.57
CA ARG A 92 -20.03 -2.23 -12.18
C ARG A 92 -19.06 -1.60 -13.18
N ALA A 93 -17.76 -1.57 -12.88
CA ALA A 93 -16.78 -1.06 -13.85
C ALA A 93 -16.67 -1.98 -15.07
N TYR A 94 -16.62 -3.29 -14.84
CA TYR A 94 -16.64 -4.28 -15.93
C TYR A 94 -17.83 -4.08 -16.87
N LEU A 95 -19.04 -3.94 -16.32
CA LEU A 95 -20.25 -3.69 -17.12
C LEU A 95 -20.19 -2.37 -17.90
N ARG A 96 -19.63 -1.30 -17.31
CA ARG A 96 -19.42 -0.03 -18.01
C ARG A 96 -18.42 -0.15 -19.16
N GLU A 97 -17.28 -0.82 -18.94
CA GLU A 97 -16.26 -1.06 -19.97
C GLU A 97 -16.81 -1.86 -21.16
N ARG A 98 -17.84 -2.69 -20.95
CA ARG A 98 -18.53 -3.42 -22.01
C ARG A 98 -19.46 -2.55 -22.88
N GLY A 99 -19.74 -1.30 -22.48
CA GLY A 99 -20.38 -0.30 -23.35
C GLY A 99 -21.74 -0.72 -23.93
N GLY A 100 -22.56 -1.41 -23.14
CA GLY A 100 -23.88 -1.88 -23.58
C GLY A 100 -23.88 -3.18 -24.39
N LYS A 101 -22.72 -3.82 -24.60
CA LYS A 101 -22.65 -5.20 -25.10
C LYS A 101 -23.39 -6.12 -24.13
N LYS A 102 -24.11 -7.11 -24.66
CA LYS A 102 -24.78 -8.12 -23.86
C LYS A 102 -23.74 -8.86 -23.01
N VAL A 103 -23.94 -8.84 -21.69
CA VAL A 103 -23.16 -9.60 -20.72
C VAL A 103 -24.09 -10.63 -20.11
N ASP A 104 -23.90 -11.90 -20.45
CA ASP A 104 -24.76 -12.99 -19.97
C ASP A 104 -24.39 -13.43 -18.54
N ARG A 105 -23.12 -13.23 -18.12
CA ARG A 105 -22.61 -13.62 -16.80
C ARG A 105 -21.59 -12.61 -16.28
N LEU A 106 -21.56 -12.43 -14.96
CA LEU A 106 -20.50 -11.66 -14.29
C LEU A 106 -19.23 -12.51 -14.18
N PRO A 107 -18.03 -11.90 -14.33
CA PRO A 107 -16.77 -12.59 -14.11
C PRO A 107 -16.62 -12.94 -12.63
N ILE A 108 -16.00 -14.09 -12.36
CA ILE A 108 -15.68 -14.52 -10.99
C ILE A 108 -14.69 -13.53 -10.38
N ILE A 109 -14.87 -13.22 -9.09
CA ILE A 109 -13.88 -12.48 -8.30
C ILE A 109 -13.44 -13.41 -7.17
N LEU A 110 -12.14 -13.67 -7.07
CA LEU A 110 -11.51 -14.35 -5.94
C LEU A 110 -11.08 -13.29 -4.91
N PRO A 111 -11.79 -13.16 -3.76
CA PRO A 111 -11.40 -12.23 -2.72
C PRO A 111 -10.29 -12.85 -1.86
N VAL A 112 -9.16 -12.16 -1.79
CA VAL A 112 -7.99 -12.58 -1.05
C VAL A 112 -7.71 -11.57 0.05
N VAL A 113 -7.46 -12.04 1.26
CA VAL A 113 -7.04 -11.23 2.39
C VAL A 113 -5.65 -11.69 2.81
N LEU A 114 -4.70 -10.77 2.85
CA LEU A 114 -3.43 -11.00 3.50
C LEU A 114 -3.42 -10.24 4.81
N HIS A 115 -3.28 -10.99 5.90
CA HIS A 115 -3.31 -10.49 7.27
C HIS A 115 -1.95 -10.72 7.92
N HIS A 116 -1.45 -9.73 8.65
CA HIS A 116 -0.15 -9.80 9.34
C HIS A 116 -0.21 -9.24 10.77
N GLY A 117 -1.39 -9.23 11.39
CA GLY A 117 -1.57 -8.87 12.80
C GLY A 117 -1.07 -9.99 13.73
N GLN A 118 -0.40 -9.63 14.82
CA GLN A 118 0.19 -10.59 15.78
C GLN A 118 -0.87 -11.48 16.46
N ALA A 119 -2.08 -10.95 16.67
CA ALA A 119 -3.20 -11.70 17.24
C ALA A 119 -3.71 -12.80 16.30
N GLY A 120 -3.41 -12.72 15.00
CA GLY A 120 -4.00 -13.57 13.96
C GLY A 120 -5.40 -13.13 13.57
N TRP A 121 -5.94 -13.79 12.55
CA TRP A 121 -7.24 -13.50 12.01
C TRP A 121 -8.35 -14.13 12.84
N THR A 122 -9.21 -13.29 13.42
CA THR A 122 -10.33 -13.68 14.29
C THR A 122 -11.71 -13.31 13.73
N ALA A 123 -11.77 -12.63 12.57
CA ALA A 123 -13.02 -12.23 11.94
C ALA A 123 -13.61 -13.33 11.04
N ALA A 124 -14.85 -13.11 10.56
CA ALA A 124 -15.55 -14.01 9.65
C ALA A 124 -14.73 -14.33 8.40
N ARG A 125 -14.78 -15.59 7.93
CA ARG A 125 -14.13 -16.02 6.67
C ARG A 125 -15.13 -16.26 5.55
N ARG A 126 -16.40 -16.43 5.89
CA ARG A 126 -17.54 -16.53 4.98
C ARG A 126 -18.54 -15.44 5.31
N PHE A 127 -19.12 -14.83 4.29
CA PHE A 127 -20.06 -13.71 4.49
C PHE A 127 -21.28 -14.10 5.32
N ILE A 128 -21.71 -15.36 5.18
CA ILE A 128 -22.85 -15.91 5.92
C ILE A 128 -22.65 -15.91 7.45
N GLU A 129 -21.41 -15.89 7.94
CA GLU A 129 -21.11 -15.87 9.38
C GLU A 129 -21.58 -14.56 10.05
N TYR A 130 -21.78 -13.48 9.30
CA TYR A 130 -22.34 -12.23 9.85
C TYR A 130 -23.79 -12.33 10.31
N PHE A 131 -24.51 -13.36 9.89
CA PHE A 131 -25.91 -13.57 10.25
C PHE A 131 -26.07 -14.54 11.43
N GLY A 132 -24.97 -15.07 11.99
CA GLY A 132 -25.02 -16.06 13.06
C GLY A 132 -25.62 -17.39 12.61
N SER A 133 -26.43 -18.02 13.46
CA SER A 133 -27.14 -19.25 13.11
C SER A 133 -28.29 -18.94 12.15
N LEU A 134 -28.15 -19.34 10.89
CA LEU A 134 -29.14 -19.10 9.84
C LEU A 134 -29.89 -20.39 9.49
N GLU A 135 -31.23 -20.35 9.59
CA GLU A 135 -32.09 -21.43 9.13
C GLU A 135 -31.88 -21.73 7.64
N ALA A 136 -32.02 -23.00 7.24
CA ALA A 136 -31.81 -23.42 5.85
C ALA A 136 -32.71 -22.68 4.86
N SER A 137 -33.94 -22.34 5.29
CA SER A 137 -34.93 -21.56 4.54
C SER A 137 -34.45 -20.15 4.20
N LEU A 138 -33.57 -19.55 5.00
CA LEU A 138 -33.08 -18.17 4.83
C LEU A 138 -31.78 -18.08 4.03
N ARG A 139 -31.03 -19.18 3.89
CA ARG A 139 -29.74 -19.22 3.17
C ARG A 139 -29.79 -18.70 1.72
N PRO A 140 -30.86 -18.92 0.93
CA PRO A 140 -30.93 -18.41 -0.44
C PRO A 140 -31.00 -16.87 -0.55
N TYR A 141 -31.33 -16.16 0.53
CA TYR A 141 -31.60 -14.72 0.51
C TYR A 141 -30.42 -13.87 1.01
N VAL A 142 -29.28 -14.48 1.33
CA VAL A 142 -28.07 -13.79 1.78
C VAL A 142 -26.90 -14.03 0.83
N PRO A 143 -25.95 -13.09 0.69
CA PRO A 143 -24.72 -13.34 -0.07
C PRO A 143 -23.94 -14.51 0.51
N ASN A 144 -23.41 -15.37 -0.36
CA ASN A 144 -22.62 -16.53 0.02
C ASN A 144 -21.29 -16.55 -0.75
N PHE A 145 -20.25 -16.00 -0.12
CA PHE A 145 -18.87 -16.11 -0.59
C PHE A 145 -17.93 -16.29 0.59
N ALA A 146 -16.72 -16.75 0.30
CA ALA A 146 -15.65 -16.95 1.27
C ALA A 146 -14.38 -16.22 0.79
N ILE A 147 -13.50 -15.88 1.73
CA ILE A 147 -12.19 -15.31 1.44
C ILE A 147 -11.12 -16.39 1.39
N LEU A 148 -10.09 -16.15 0.59
CA LEU A 148 -8.80 -16.82 0.70
C LEU A 148 -7.94 -15.99 1.65
N LEU A 149 -7.56 -16.57 2.79
CA LEU A 149 -6.81 -15.86 3.83
C LEU A 149 -5.38 -16.38 3.92
N ASP A 150 -4.40 -15.49 3.84
CA ASP A 150 -3.03 -15.75 4.29
C ASP A 150 -2.78 -14.96 5.57
N ASP A 151 -2.85 -15.68 6.71
CA ASP A 151 -2.59 -15.12 8.02
C ASP A 151 -1.10 -15.24 8.35
N VAL A 152 -0.30 -14.39 7.70
CA VAL A 152 1.16 -14.34 7.84
C VAL A 152 1.57 -14.18 9.30
N GLY A 153 0.81 -13.44 10.10
CA GLY A 153 1.11 -13.19 11.51
C GLY A 153 1.17 -14.44 12.41
N LYS A 154 0.70 -15.59 11.92
CA LYS A 154 0.75 -16.89 12.61
C LYS A 154 1.73 -17.90 12.01
N VAL A 155 2.47 -17.50 10.96
CA VAL A 155 3.39 -18.38 10.26
C VAL A 155 4.75 -18.40 10.96
N ASN A 156 5.38 -19.57 11.07
CA ASN A 156 6.78 -19.65 11.50
C ASN A 156 7.69 -19.07 10.41
N PRO A 157 8.69 -18.22 10.74
CA PRO A 157 9.66 -17.73 9.76
C PRO A 157 10.28 -18.81 8.86
N ASP A 158 10.60 -19.99 9.40
CA ASP A 158 11.19 -21.09 8.63
C ASP A 158 10.17 -21.65 7.62
N ASP A 159 8.90 -21.79 8.01
CA ASP A 159 7.82 -22.21 7.10
C ASP A 159 7.60 -21.17 5.99
N LEU A 160 7.68 -19.88 6.31
CA LEU A 160 7.55 -18.78 5.34
C LEU A 160 8.71 -18.80 4.33
N LEU A 161 9.94 -19.06 4.78
CA LEU A 161 11.11 -19.23 3.93
C LEU A 161 10.98 -20.44 2.99
N ALA A 162 10.38 -21.54 3.47
CA ALA A 162 10.15 -22.76 2.71
C ALA A 162 9.05 -22.63 1.65
N ARG A 163 8.17 -21.61 1.74
CA ARG A 163 7.13 -21.39 0.72
C ARG A 163 7.76 -21.17 -0.66
N PRO A 164 7.14 -21.66 -1.75
CA PRO A 164 7.60 -21.45 -3.14
C PRO A 164 7.29 -20.03 -3.64
N LEU A 165 7.78 -19.04 -2.90
CA LEU A 165 7.68 -17.62 -3.19
C LEU A 165 8.91 -17.14 -3.95
N THR A 166 8.77 -16.09 -4.75
CA THR A 166 9.94 -15.33 -5.24
C THR A 166 10.74 -14.77 -4.06
N ALA A 167 12.06 -14.57 -4.20
CA ALA A 167 12.87 -14.02 -3.11
C ALA A 167 12.37 -12.67 -2.57
N GLU A 168 11.97 -11.74 -3.43
CA GLU A 168 11.43 -10.44 -2.97
C GLU A 168 10.15 -10.61 -2.13
N ALA A 169 9.23 -11.49 -2.56
CA ALA A 169 8.04 -11.80 -1.77
C ALA A 169 8.40 -12.40 -0.41
N LYS A 170 9.40 -13.30 -0.34
CA LYS A 170 9.90 -13.85 0.95
C LYS A 170 10.40 -12.74 1.86
N VAL A 171 11.34 -11.91 1.37
CA VAL A 171 11.92 -10.80 2.14
C VAL A 171 10.84 -9.86 2.67
N VAL A 172 9.88 -9.50 1.83
CA VAL A 172 8.79 -8.58 2.21
C VAL A 172 7.84 -9.18 3.23
N LEU A 173 7.43 -10.45 3.07
CA LEU A 173 6.56 -11.11 4.05
C LEU A 173 7.27 -11.36 5.38
N LEU A 174 8.56 -11.69 5.37
CA LEU A 174 9.38 -11.82 6.58
C LEU A 174 9.48 -10.48 7.32
N CYS A 175 9.68 -9.38 6.59
CA CYS A 175 9.63 -8.04 7.17
C CYS A 175 8.26 -7.72 7.77
N LEU A 176 7.15 -8.14 7.15
CA LEU A 176 5.82 -7.95 7.74
C LEU A 176 5.62 -8.79 9.00
N LEU A 177 6.09 -10.04 8.99
CA LEU A 177 5.99 -10.98 10.10
C LEU A 177 6.78 -10.50 11.32
N LEU A 178 8.01 -10.05 11.11
CA LEU A 178 8.99 -9.79 12.16
C LEU A 178 9.21 -8.30 12.45
N GLY A 179 8.68 -7.40 11.61
CA GLY A 179 8.91 -5.97 11.72
C GLY A 179 8.35 -5.29 12.98
N ARG A 180 7.58 -6.01 13.81
CA ARG A 180 7.10 -5.53 15.12
C ARG A 180 7.80 -6.21 16.31
N THR A 181 8.83 -7.02 16.04
CA THR A 181 9.64 -7.74 17.03
C THR A 181 11.12 -7.65 16.63
N PRO A 182 11.78 -6.51 16.87
CA PRO A 182 13.16 -6.25 16.43
C PRO A 182 14.15 -7.34 16.86
N GLU A 183 14.03 -7.83 18.08
CA GLU A 183 14.93 -8.83 18.66
C GLU A 183 14.87 -10.12 17.84
N ARG A 184 13.65 -10.63 17.64
CA ARG A 184 13.41 -11.82 16.81
C ARG A 184 13.79 -11.58 15.34
N LEU A 185 13.62 -10.37 14.82
CA LEU A 185 14.02 -10.04 13.46
C LEU A 185 15.53 -10.25 13.27
N PHE A 186 16.36 -9.76 14.20
CA PHE A 186 17.81 -9.93 14.13
C PHE A 186 18.26 -11.38 14.36
N GLU A 187 17.54 -12.15 15.18
CA GLU A 187 17.78 -13.58 15.34
C GLU A 187 17.54 -14.36 14.04
N GLU A 188 16.51 -13.99 13.28
CA GLU A 188 16.10 -14.68 12.05
C GLU A 188 16.85 -14.18 10.79
N LEU A 189 17.31 -12.93 10.78
CA LEU A 189 17.91 -12.29 9.60
C LEU A 189 19.09 -13.06 8.97
N PRO A 190 20.01 -13.70 9.74
CA PRO A 190 21.09 -14.49 9.15
C PRO A 190 20.61 -15.67 8.29
N LYS A 191 19.40 -16.19 8.54
CA LYS A 191 18.80 -17.27 7.74
C LYS A 191 18.32 -16.79 6.37
N TRP A 192 18.17 -15.47 6.17
CA TRP A 192 17.61 -14.90 4.93
C TRP A 192 18.69 -14.68 3.87
N HIS A 193 19.91 -15.19 4.07
CA HIS A 193 21.04 -15.02 3.16
C HIS A 193 20.68 -15.31 1.70
N GLU A 194 20.03 -16.44 1.42
CA GLU A 194 19.66 -16.85 0.07
C GLU A 194 18.67 -15.87 -0.59
N PRO A 195 17.47 -15.59 -0.01
CA PRO A 195 16.55 -14.66 -0.64
C PRO A 195 17.08 -13.22 -0.68
N LEU A 196 17.86 -12.77 0.31
CA LEU A 196 18.49 -11.44 0.25
C LEU A 196 19.50 -11.36 -0.89
N SER A 197 20.30 -12.40 -1.10
CA SER A 197 21.28 -12.45 -2.20
C SER A 197 20.62 -12.47 -3.56
N GLU A 198 19.52 -13.21 -3.72
CA GLU A 198 18.74 -13.22 -4.97
C GLU A 198 18.16 -11.83 -5.25
N VAL A 199 17.53 -11.20 -4.26
CA VAL A 199 16.99 -9.83 -4.40
C VAL A 199 18.08 -8.82 -4.74
N TRP A 200 19.25 -8.90 -4.10
CA TRP A 200 20.34 -7.95 -4.34
C TRP A 200 20.88 -8.01 -5.78
N ARG A 201 20.88 -9.18 -6.41
CA ARG A 201 21.34 -9.37 -7.80
C ARG A 201 20.33 -8.91 -8.85
N GLU A 202 19.07 -8.70 -8.48
CA GLU A 202 18.05 -8.20 -9.39
C GLU A 202 18.30 -6.72 -9.75
N GLN A 203 17.86 -6.30 -10.94
CA GLN A 203 18.07 -4.94 -11.45
C GLN A 203 17.58 -3.84 -10.49
N ASP A 204 16.49 -4.10 -9.77
CA ASP A 204 15.87 -3.17 -8.81
C ASP A 204 16.24 -3.50 -7.34
N GLY A 205 17.22 -4.38 -7.09
CA GLY A 205 17.58 -4.87 -5.77
C GLY A 205 17.86 -3.74 -4.77
N ALA A 206 18.66 -2.77 -5.16
CA ALA A 206 18.93 -1.54 -4.41
C ALA A 206 17.68 -0.83 -3.87
N LEU A 207 16.66 -0.73 -4.73
CA LEU A 207 15.42 -0.05 -4.43
C LEU A 207 14.53 -0.88 -3.50
N VAL A 208 14.57 -2.21 -3.62
CA VAL A 208 13.93 -3.13 -2.67
C VAL A 208 14.58 -3.00 -1.29
N PHE A 209 15.91 -3.04 -1.21
CA PHE A 209 16.66 -2.87 0.04
C PHE A 209 16.39 -1.51 0.69
N SER A 210 16.36 -0.43 -0.10
CA SER A 210 15.94 0.88 0.40
C SER A 210 14.53 0.83 1.00
N ALA A 211 13.58 0.16 0.34
CA ALA A 211 12.22 0.00 0.85
C ALA A 211 12.15 -0.84 2.14
N VAL A 212 13.00 -1.86 2.29
CA VAL A 212 13.17 -2.66 3.51
C VAL A 212 13.71 -1.80 4.65
N ILE A 213 14.79 -1.05 4.41
CA ILE A 213 15.39 -0.14 5.40
C ILE A 213 14.36 0.90 5.89
N VAL A 214 13.63 1.53 4.95
CA VAL A 214 12.55 2.48 5.29
C VAL A 214 11.51 1.80 6.18
N TYR A 215 11.07 0.60 5.81
CA TYR A 215 10.00 -0.11 6.51
C TYR A 215 10.44 -0.47 7.93
N MET A 216 11.63 -1.07 8.10
CA MET A 216 12.16 -1.42 9.41
C MET A 216 12.37 -0.17 10.28
N ASN A 217 12.84 0.93 9.71
CA ASN A 217 12.97 2.18 10.46
C ASN A 217 11.63 2.74 10.94
N GLN A 218 10.59 2.67 10.10
CA GLN A 218 9.28 3.23 10.44
C GLN A 218 8.47 2.34 11.39
N VAL A 219 8.52 1.02 11.19
CA VAL A 219 7.68 0.05 11.92
C VAL A 219 8.42 -0.53 13.12
N ALA A 220 9.66 -0.99 12.93
CA ALA A 220 10.47 -1.59 13.97
C ALA A 220 11.23 -0.55 14.83
N ARG A 221 11.26 0.72 14.38
CA ARG A 221 11.97 1.83 15.04
C ARG A 221 13.49 1.62 15.15
N ILE A 222 14.05 0.79 14.27
CA ILE A 222 15.49 0.52 14.20
C ILE A 222 16.17 1.63 13.37
N PRO A 223 17.31 2.20 13.82
CA PRO A 223 18.11 3.13 13.01
C PRO A 223 18.50 2.56 11.64
N GLU A 224 18.51 3.40 10.59
CA GLU A 224 18.83 2.95 9.22
C GLU A 224 20.24 2.35 9.13
N GLU A 225 21.18 2.89 9.91
CA GLU A 225 22.57 2.43 9.96
C GLU A 225 22.68 1.00 10.52
N GLU A 226 21.95 0.68 11.59
CA GLU A 226 21.93 -0.66 12.20
C GLU A 226 21.31 -1.69 11.25
N ILE A 227 20.21 -1.33 10.57
CA ILE A 227 19.58 -2.19 9.56
C ILE A 227 20.55 -2.45 8.41
N THR A 228 21.25 -1.41 7.94
CA THR A 228 22.22 -1.50 6.83
C THR A 228 23.35 -2.48 7.19
N MET A 229 23.93 -2.35 8.39
CA MET A 229 24.97 -3.26 8.88
C MET A 229 24.48 -4.71 8.98
N ALA A 230 23.28 -4.92 9.52
CA ALA A 230 22.71 -6.26 9.66
C ALA A 230 22.41 -6.92 8.30
N LEU A 231 21.98 -6.14 7.31
CA LEU A 231 21.77 -6.60 5.94
C LEU A 231 23.09 -6.96 5.26
N GLN A 232 24.14 -6.14 5.40
CA GLN A 232 25.48 -6.45 4.88
C GLN A 232 26.03 -7.77 5.44
N HIS A 233 25.94 -7.94 6.77
CA HIS A 233 26.36 -9.17 7.44
C HIS A 233 25.58 -10.40 6.95
N SER A 234 24.27 -10.27 6.79
CA SER A 234 23.40 -11.37 6.34
C SER A 234 23.61 -11.72 4.85
N LEU A 235 23.99 -10.74 4.04
CA LEU A 235 24.41 -10.96 2.65
C LEU A 235 25.79 -11.61 2.52
N LYS A 236 26.60 -11.62 3.59
CA LYS A 236 27.98 -12.13 3.58
C LYS A 236 28.84 -11.49 2.49
N LEU A 237 28.69 -10.17 2.32
CA LEU A 237 29.39 -9.40 1.31
C LEU A 237 30.90 -9.40 1.59
N THR A 238 31.69 -9.39 0.53
CA THR A 238 33.12 -9.08 0.60
C THR A 238 33.33 -7.59 0.92
N PRO A 239 34.51 -7.16 1.42
CA PRO A 239 34.76 -5.74 1.71
C PRO A 239 34.50 -4.79 0.52
N ALA A 240 34.77 -5.24 -0.72
CA ALA A 240 34.47 -4.45 -1.91
C ALA A 240 32.96 -4.32 -2.16
N GLU A 241 32.20 -5.41 -1.97
CA GLU A 241 30.75 -5.41 -2.11
C GLU A 241 30.05 -4.64 -0.97
N GLU A 242 30.62 -4.63 0.24
CA GLU A 242 30.12 -3.81 1.35
C GLU A 242 30.18 -2.32 1.02
N ILE A 243 31.28 -1.86 0.41
CA ILE A 243 31.44 -0.48 -0.05
C ILE A 243 30.40 -0.16 -1.13
N PHE A 244 30.24 -1.04 -2.12
CA PHE A 244 29.26 -0.86 -3.19
C PHE A 244 27.82 -0.83 -2.65
N PHE A 245 27.49 -1.71 -1.71
CA PHE A 245 26.20 -1.74 -1.05
C PHE A 245 25.95 -0.43 -0.28
N ALA A 246 26.93 0.04 0.49
CA ALA A 246 26.81 1.29 1.23
C ALA A 246 26.61 2.51 0.31
N ASP A 247 27.36 2.58 -0.80
CA ASP A 247 27.20 3.64 -1.81
C ASP A 247 25.79 3.64 -2.41
N GLU A 248 25.28 2.46 -2.78
CA GLU A 248 23.95 2.36 -3.37
C GLU A 248 22.84 2.70 -2.35
N VAL A 249 22.99 2.27 -1.09
CA VAL A 249 22.08 2.68 -0.01
C VAL A 249 22.10 4.20 0.20
N LEU A 250 23.29 4.82 0.19
CA LEU A 250 23.43 6.28 0.27
C LEU A 250 22.80 6.98 -0.93
N ARG A 251 22.99 6.46 -2.14
CA ARG A 251 22.38 6.97 -3.37
C ARG A 251 20.85 6.93 -3.29
N GLN A 252 20.28 5.81 -2.87
CA GLN A 252 18.83 5.67 -2.69
C GLN A 252 18.31 6.61 -1.58
N ARG A 253 19.05 6.77 -0.48
CA ARG A 253 18.72 7.72 0.59
C ARG A 253 18.74 9.16 0.09
N ALA A 254 19.73 9.55 -0.70
CA ALA A 254 19.85 10.87 -1.31
C ALA A 254 18.71 11.13 -2.31
N LEU A 255 18.41 10.19 -3.20
CA LEU A 255 17.30 10.28 -4.14
C LEU A 255 15.96 10.45 -3.42
N ARG A 256 15.72 9.66 -2.37
CA ARG A 256 14.52 9.75 -1.52
C ARG A 256 14.42 11.12 -0.84
N LYS A 257 15.53 11.65 -0.31
CA LYS A 257 15.58 12.97 0.31
C LYS A 257 15.28 14.08 -0.72
N GLY A 258 15.92 14.03 -1.89
CA GLY A 258 15.71 14.99 -2.98
C GLY A 258 14.27 14.98 -3.50
N LEU A 259 13.67 13.79 -3.70
CA LEU A 259 12.26 13.66 -4.09
C LEU A 259 11.31 14.25 -3.03
N ARG A 260 11.63 14.05 -1.73
CA ARG A 260 10.83 14.59 -0.62
C ARG A 260 10.93 16.11 -0.56
N GLU A 261 12.13 16.67 -0.74
CA GLU A 261 12.38 18.11 -0.76
C GLU A 261 11.73 18.76 -1.98
N GLY A 262 11.92 18.21 -3.19
CA GLY A 262 11.29 18.72 -4.41
C GLY A 262 9.75 18.66 -4.38
N ARG A 263 9.16 17.61 -3.79
CA ARG A 263 7.70 17.58 -3.58
C ARG A 263 7.22 18.66 -2.59
N ARG A 264 8.00 18.93 -1.54
CA ARG A 264 7.66 19.95 -0.54
C ARG A 264 7.76 21.34 -1.15
N GLU A 265 8.80 21.58 -1.93
CA GLU A 265 9.02 22.83 -2.66
C GLU A 265 7.93 23.07 -3.70
N GLY A 266 7.67 22.11 -4.60
CA GLY A 266 6.62 22.23 -5.60
C GLY A 266 5.22 22.40 -4.99
N ARG A 267 4.93 21.78 -3.83
CA ARG A 267 3.68 22.03 -3.10
C ARG A 267 3.61 23.45 -2.55
N ARG A 268 4.71 23.97 -2.02
CA ARG A 268 4.79 25.36 -1.52
C ARG A 268 4.58 26.34 -2.66
N GLU A 269 5.32 26.21 -3.76
CA GLU A 269 5.18 27.06 -4.95
C GLU A 269 3.76 27.02 -5.52
N GLY A 270 3.18 25.82 -5.63
CA GLY A 270 1.79 25.68 -6.09
C GLY A 270 0.76 26.32 -5.15
N GLN A 271 0.94 26.21 -3.83
CA GLN A 271 0.08 26.89 -2.86
C GLN A 271 0.25 28.42 -2.92
N GLN A 272 1.48 28.92 -3.08
CA GLN A 272 1.76 30.35 -3.26
C GLN A 272 1.07 30.89 -4.51
N GLU A 273 1.25 30.22 -5.65
CA GLU A 273 0.67 30.63 -6.92
C GLU A 273 -0.86 30.64 -6.87
N LEU A 274 -1.46 29.59 -6.29
CA LEU A 274 -2.91 29.51 -6.11
C LEU A 274 -3.43 30.61 -5.18
N LEU A 275 -2.78 30.80 -4.03
CA LEU A 275 -3.18 31.82 -3.05
C LEU A 275 -3.12 33.22 -3.65
N LEU A 276 -2.06 33.53 -4.40
CA LEU A 276 -1.93 34.80 -5.12
C LEU A 276 -3.04 34.99 -6.16
N LYS A 277 -3.39 33.96 -6.93
CA LYS A 277 -4.50 34.02 -7.90
C LYS A 277 -5.84 34.28 -7.20
N LEU A 278 -6.12 33.58 -6.10
CA LEU A 278 -7.36 33.75 -5.34
C LEU A 278 -7.46 35.15 -4.72
N LEU A 279 -6.36 35.64 -4.13
CA LEU A 279 -6.30 36.97 -3.54
C LEU A 279 -6.46 38.07 -4.59
N ARG A 280 -5.84 37.93 -5.77
CA ARG A 280 -6.06 38.86 -6.88
C ARG A 280 -7.49 38.87 -7.36
N GLN A 281 -8.11 37.70 -7.47
CA GLN A 281 -9.51 37.58 -7.88
C GLN A 281 -10.46 38.25 -6.87
N ARG A 282 -10.13 38.18 -5.57
CA ARG A 282 -11.01 38.66 -4.50
C ARG A 282 -10.80 40.13 -4.14
N PHE A 283 -9.56 40.58 -4.13
CA PHE A 283 -9.16 41.90 -3.61
C PHE A 283 -8.52 42.81 -4.67
N GLY A 284 -8.34 42.34 -5.91
CA GLY A 284 -7.71 43.10 -6.99
C GLY A 284 -6.17 43.07 -6.94
N GLU A 285 -5.52 44.12 -7.43
CA GLU A 285 -4.05 44.20 -7.39
C GLU A 285 -3.52 44.10 -5.95
N LEU A 286 -2.52 43.24 -5.76
CA LEU A 286 -1.95 42.98 -4.45
C LEU A 286 -0.75 43.89 -4.20
N PRO A 287 -0.65 44.53 -3.01
CA PRO A 287 0.55 45.27 -2.61
C PRO A 287 1.80 44.38 -2.65
N THR A 288 2.95 44.97 -2.98
CA THR A 288 4.25 44.27 -3.03
C THR A 288 4.56 43.53 -1.72
N GLU A 289 4.21 44.11 -0.58
CA GLU A 289 4.39 43.53 0.75
C GLU A 289 3.55 42.25 0.96
N ALA A 290 2.33 42.21 0.43
CA ALA A 290 1.47 41.04 0.48
C ALA A 290 2.03 39.89 -0.35
N THR A 291 2.52 40.18 -1.56
CA THR A 291 3.22 39.18 -2.40
C THR A 291 4.49 38.65 -1.74
N ALA A 292 5.29 39.52 -1.12
CA ALA A 292 6.51 39.12 -0.42
C ALA A 292 6.20 38.24 0.80
N THR A 293 5.13 38.55 1.54
CA THR A 293 4.66 37.77 2.69
C THR A 293 4.30 36.34 2.27
N ILE A 294 3.56 36.18 1.16
CA ILE A 294 3.15 34.87 0.65
C ILE A 294 4.35 34.07 0.12
N GLN A 295 5.29 34.74 -0.56
CA GLN A 295 6.50 34.10 -1.08
C GLN A 295 7.44 33.61 0.05
N ALA A 296 7.49 34.33 1.17
CA ALA A 296 8.29 33.94 2.33
C ALA A 296 7.58 32.93 3.25
N ALA A 297 6.26 32.76 3.12
CA ALA A 297 5.46 31.92 4.01
C ALA A 297 5.82 30.43 3.92
N THR A 298 5.75 29.77 5.07
CA THR A 298 5.84 28.32 5.19
C THR A 298 4.57 27.65 4.66
N LEU A 299 4.66 26.35 4.35
CA LEU A 299 3.51 25.57 3.88
C LEU A 299 2.31 25.63 4.86
N ALA A 300 2.57 25.61 6.17
CA ALA A 300 1.53 25.69 7.18
C ALA A 300 0.84 27.07 7.21
N GLU A 301 1.62 28.15 7.04
CA GLU A 301 1.07 29.50 6.94
C GLU A 301 0.25 29.69 5.66
N LEU A 302 0.72 29.15 4.53
CA LEU A 302 -0.02 29.17 3.25
C LEU A 302 -1.35 28.42 3.33
N GLU A 303 -1.39 27.27 4.00
CA GLU A 303 -2.62 26.51 4.22
C GLU A 303 -3.61 27.30 5.09
N ASP A 304 -3.13 27.92 6.17
CA ASP A 304 -3.96 28.73 7.05
C ASP A 304 -4.49 29.99 6.35
N MET A 305 -3.63 30.69 5.59
CA MET A 305 -4.05 31.81 4.73
C MET A 305 -5.08 31.35 3.70
N GLY A 306 -4.87 30.20 3.04
CA GLY A 306 -5.80 29.63 2.07
C GLY A 306 -7.19 29.34 2.64
N LEU A 307 -7.28 28.87 3.89
CA LEU A 307 -8.56 28.70 4.58
C LEU A 307 -9.21 30.06 4.91
N ARG A 308 -8.40 31.05 5.32
CA ARG A 308 -8.88 32.39 5.66
C ARG A 308 -9.39 33.17 4.44
N VAL A 309 -8.86 32.90 3.24
CA VAL A 309 -9.36 33.48 1.98
C VAL A 309 -10.85 33.24 1.75
N LEU A 310 -11.46 32.21 2.35
CA LEU A 310 -12.90 31.96 2.18
C LEU A 310 -13.79 32.94 2.94
N ASN A 311 -13.33 33.45 4.09
CA ASN A 311 -14.19 34.18 5.03
C ASN A 311 -13.68 35.58 5.40
N ALA A 312 -12.40 35.88 5.16
CA ALA A 312 -11.77 37.17 5.48
C ALA A 312 -12.51 38.35 4.82
N ALA A 313 -12.68 39.50 5.48
CA ALA A 313 -13.30 40.67 4.85
C ALA A 313 -12.27 41.49 4.06
N THR A 314 -11.01 41.45 4.50
CA THR A 314 -9.91 42.24 3.94
C THR A 314 -8.69 41.37 3.63
N LEU A 315 -7.75 41.91 2.85
CA LEU A 315 -6.46 41.27 2.60
C LEU A 315 -5.66 41.06 3.91
N GLU A 316 -5.77 42.00 4.85
CA GLU A 316 -5.06 41.97 6.13
C GLU A 316 -5.57 40.82 7.03
N ASP A 317 -6.86 40.53 7.01
CA ASP A 317 -7.45 39.38 7.72
C ASP A 317 -6.90 38.04 7.22
N VAL A 318 -6.56 37.95 5.93
CA VAL A 318 -5.93 36.77 5.36
C VAL A 318 -4.47 36.67 5.79
N LEU A 319 -3.72 37.77 5.72
CA LEU A 319 -2.26 37.78 5.94
C LEU A 319 -1.86 37.87 7.42
N GLY A 320 -2.77 38.27 8.31
CA GLY A 320 -2.51 38.41 9.75
C GLY A 320 -2.15 37.10 10.44
N LYS A 321 -1.75 37.14 11.72
CA LYS A 321 -1.62 35.92 12.53
C LYS A 321 -3.00 35.49 13.05
N PRO A 322 -3.31 34.19 13.19
CA PRO A 322 -4.58 33.77 13.74
C PRO A 322 -4.78 34.40 15.12
N ALA A 323 -5.95 35.01 15.34
CA ALA A 323 -6.33 35.54 16.64
C ALA A 323 -6.23 34.40 17.66
N GLN A 324 -5.33 34.52 18.64
CA GLN A 324 -5.26 33.57 19.76
C GLN A 324 -6.66 33.48 20.36
N LYS A 325 -7.27 32.28 20.31
CA LYS A 325 -8.49 32.00 21.06
C LYS A 325 -8.23 32.40 22.51
N ARG A 326 -8.86 33.48 22.95
CA ARG A 326 -8.89 33.88 24.36
C ARG A 326 -9.47 32.68 25.12
N LYS A 327 -8.68 32.16 26.06
CA LYS A 327 -9.06 31.05 26.93
C LYS A 327 -10.29 31.39 27.75
#